data_AF-A0A352JS54-F1
#
_entry.id   AF-A0A352JS54-F1
#
_cell.length_a   1.000
_cell.length_b   1.000
_cell.length_c   1.000
_cell.angle_alpha   90.00
_cell.angle_beta   90.00
_cell.angle_gamma   90.00
#
_symmetry.space_group_name_H-M   'P 1'
#
loop_
_entity.id
_entity.type
_entity.pdbx_description
1 polymer ?
#
loop_
_entity_poly.entity_id
_entity_poly.type
_entity_poly.pdbx_seq_one_letter_code
_entity_poly.pdbx_strand_id
1 'polypeptide(L)'
;NALTVEQRMRRKADIKFATSALVLLAVAAMLNLVIYRMPLGRIDTTQGKIYTVSKSAKNILQNLKTKVTLRYYVTPEEKMPAGMKDLQRNISDKLGEFAQISDKIKFEVVDPTANDEVSKSLEQKGITPFTLRTTEKDAVGIKNVYSSLAISYLDKPDDVIPQVMPSTLPTLEYEICSRIYRLTQPGQATVAVVAPYDAVDARRMQYMQMMGQQAPEK
;
A
#
# COMPACT_ATOMS: atom_id res chain seq x y z
N ASN A 1 -30.13 36.86 64.13
CA ASN A 1 -28.98 35.98 63.85
C ASN A 1 -29.26 34.80 62.89
N ALA A 2 -30.41 34.71 62.21
CA ALA A 2 -30.65 33.70 61.16
C ALA A 2 -30.06 34.10 59.79
N LEU A 3 -30.13 35.40 59.45
CA LEU A 3 -29.63 35.96 58.19
C LEU A 3 -28.12 35.74 57.98
N THR A 4 -27.33 35.73 59.05
CA THR A 4 -25.86 35.52 59.01
C THR A 4 -25.46 34.05 58.85
N VAL A 5 -26.30 33.10 59.29
CA VAL A 5 -26.04 31.66 59.13
C VAL A 5 -26.33 31.23 57.70
N GLU A 6 -27.42 31.72 57.12
CA GLU A 6 -27.81 31.45 55.73
C GLU A 6 -26.76 31.97 54.73
N GLN A 7 -26.24 33.18 54.94
CA GLN A 7 -25.17 33.74 54.10
C GLN A 7 -23.86 32.92 54.16
N ARG A 8 -23.48 32.39 55.34
CA ARG A 8 -22.31 31.51 55.48
C ARG A 8 -22.52 30.15 54.83
N MET A 9 -23.75 29.61 54.89
CA MET A 9 -24.12 28.35 54.26
C MET A 9 -24.11 28.46 52.73
N ARG A 10 -24.66 29.56 52.17
CA ARG A 10 -24.60 29.87 50.73
C ARG A 10 -23.17 30.03 50.24
N ARG A 11 -22.33 30.84 50.92
CA ARG A 11 -20.91 31.00 50.56
C ARG A 11 -20.12 29.68 50.60
N LYS A 12 -20.40 28.80 51.56
CA LYS A 12 -19.79 27.45 51.61
C LYS A 12 -20.29 26.55 50.47
N ALA A 13 -21.56 26.66 50.09
CA ALA A 13 -22.12 25.93 48.94
C ALA A 13 -21.53 26.44 47.62
N ASP A 14 -21.37 27.75 47.46
CA ASP A 14 -20.77 28.38 46.28
C ASP A 14 -19.29 28.01 46.13
N ILE A 15 -18.55 27.97 47.25
CA ILE A 15 -17.15 27.51 47.25
C ILE A 15 -17.07 26.02 46.88
N LYS A 16 -17.94 25.17 47.45
CA LYS A 16 -17.99 23.75 47.12
C LYS A 16 -18.33 23.52 45.64
N PHE A 17 -19.28 24.28 45.10
CA PHE A 17 -19.67 24.24 43.69
C PHE A 17 -18.55 24.73 42.77
N ALA A 18 -17.87 25.82 43.13
CA ALA A 18 -16.72 26.32 42.39
C ALA A 18 -15.57 25.30 42.40
N THR A 19 -15.29 24.65 43.55
CA THR A 19 -14.26 23.62 43.63
C THR A 19 -14.61 22.37 42.81
N SER A 20 -15.87 21.91 42.81
CA SER A 20 -16.27 20.75 42.00
C SER A 20 -16.25 21.05 40.51
N ALA A 21 -16.66 22.26 40.10
CA ALA A 21 -16.57 22.71 38.71
C ALA A 21 -15.12 22.78 38.22
N LEU A 22 -14.21 23.27 39.05
CA LEU A 22 -12.78 23.37 38.73
C LEU A 22 -12.13 21.98 38.61
N VAL A 23 -12.48 21.05 39.51
CA VAL A 23 -12.03 19.65 39.42
C VAL A 23 -12.55 18.98 38.15
N LEU A 24 -13.83 19.17 37.79
CA LEU A 24 -14.41 18.64 36.55
C LEU A 24 -13.69 19.18 35.30
N LEU A 25 -13.40 20.49 35.27
CA LEU A 25 -12.63 21.10 34.19
C LEU A 25 -11.21 20.53 34.09
N ALA A 26 -10.54 20.34 35.23
CA ALA A 26 -9.20 19.76 35.26
C ALA A 26 -9.20 18.31 34.76
N VAL A 27 -10.19 17.50 35.16
CA VAL A 27 -10.37 16.13 34.68
C VAL A 27 -10.66 16.10 33.19
N ALA A 28 -11.55 16.98 32.69
CA ALA A 28 -11.87 17.07 31.26
C ALA A 28 -10.66 17.48 30.42
N ALA A 29 -9.88 18.46 30.89
CA ALA A 29 -8.65 18.89 30.23
C ALA A 29 -7.59 17.77 30.20
N MET A 30 -7.44 17.04 31.31
CA MET A 30 -6.52 15.90 31.40
C MET A 30 -6.95 14.74 30.47
N LEU A 31 -8.25 14.41 30.45
CA LEU A 31 -8.81 13.43 29.51
C LEU A 31 -8.55 13.83 28.06
N ASN A 32 -8.78 15.10 27.70
CA ASN A 32 -8.53 15.59 26.35
C ASN A 32 -7.04 15.48 25.97
N LEU A 33 -6.13 15.80 26.89
CA LEU A 33 -4.69 15.63 26.71
C LEU A 33 -4.30 14.16 26.52
N VAL A 34 -4.86 13.26 27.33
CA VAL A 34 -4.61 11.81 27.22
C VAL A 34 -5.15 11.26 25.91
N ILE A 35 -6.37 11.63 25.50
CA ILE A 35 -6.97 11.22 24.22
C ILE A 35 -6.14 11.74 23.04
N TYR A 36 -5.68 12.99 23.09
CA TYR A 36 -4.82 13.57 22.06
C TYR A 36 -3.47 12.87 21.95
N ARG A 37 -2.92 12.37 23.06
CA ARG A 37 -1.64 11.65 23.10
C ARG A 37 -1.76 10.14 22.91
N MET A 38 -2.97 9.59 23.00
CA MET A 38 -3.19 8.18 22.75
C MET A 38 -3.21 7.97 21.24
N PRO A 39 -2.38 7.07 20.68
CA PRO A 39 -2.56 6.61 19.32
C PRO A 39 -3.81 5.74 19.31
N LEU A 40 -4.98 6.38 19.26
CA LEU A 40 -6.22 5.74 18.87
C LEU A 40 -6.00 5.33 17.42
N GLY A 41 -5.35 4.18 17.22
CA GLY A 41 -5.20 3.57 15.90
C GLY A 41 -6.58 3.56 15.26
N ARG A 42 -6.67 4.00 14.00
CA ARG A 42 -7.94 4.03 13.27
C ARG A 42 -8.50 2.61 13.31
N ILE A 43 -9.50 2.36 14.15
CA ILE A 43 -10.21 1.09 14.15
C ILE A 43 -11.05 1.12 12.87
N ASP A 44 -10.48 0.53 11.82
CA ASP A 44 -11.13 0.43 10.54
C ASP A 44 -12.39 -0.45 10.70
N THR A 45 -13.54 0.22 10.76
CA THR A 45 -14.87 -0.42 10.87
C THR A 45 -15.43 -0.76 9.48
N THR A 46 -14.66 -0.51 8.41
CA THR A 46 -15.07 -0.96 7.08
C THR A 46 -15.01 -2.49 7.01
N GLN A 47 -16.01 -3.09 6.36
CA GLN A 47 -16.16 -4.56 6.27
C GLN A 47 -14.92 -5.27 5.69
N GLY A 48 -14.06 -4.55 4.96
CA GLY A 48 -12.85 -5.10 4.33
C GLY A 48 -11.52 -4.78 5.04
N LYS A 49 -11.51 -3.97 6.12
CA LYS A 49 -10.27 -3.48 6.76
C LYS A 49 -9.23 -2.96 5.76
N ILE A 50 -9.69 -2.30 4.70
CA ILE A 50 -8.84 -1.91 3.55
C ILE A 50 -7.74 -0.92 3.97
N TYR A 51 -7.94 -0.21 5.09
CA TYR A 51 -7.00 0.73 5.69
C TYR A 51 -6.23 0.14 6.88
N THR A 52 -6.21 -1.18 7.06
CA THR A 52 -5.37 -1.84 8.07
C THR A 52 -4.46 -2.86 7.40
N VAL A 53 -3.21 -2.92 7.81
CA VAL A 53 -2.26 -3.93 7.31
C VAL A 53 -2.63 -5.32 7.85
N SER A 54 -2.74 -6.31 6.96
CA SER A 54 -3.03 -7.68 7.36
C SER A 54 -1.89 -8.30 8.19
N LYS A 55 -2.23 -9.31 8.99
CA LYS A 55 -1.23 -10.05 9.79
C LYS A 55 -0.13 -10.67 8.91
N SER A 56 -0.51 -11.18 7.74
CA SER A 56 0.41 -11.77 6.78
C SER A 56 1.39 -10.73 6.23
N ALA A 57 0.88 -9.55 5.84
CA ALA A 57 1.72 -8.43 5.41
C ALA A 57 2.69 -8.01 6.52
N LYS A 58 2.22 -7.87 7.76
CA LYS A 58 3.07 -7.55 8.92
C LYS A 58 4.22 -8.55 9.09
N ASN A 59 3.91 -9.85 9.01
CA ASN A 59 4.93 -10.90 9.12
C ASN A 59 5.98 -10.81 8.00
N ILE A 60 5.57 -10.56 6.76
CA ILE A 60 6.51 -10.40 5.62
C ILE A 60 7.42 -9.20 5.86
N LEU A 61 6.84 -8.05 6.23
CA LEU A 61 7.58 -6.78 6.41
C LEU A 61 8.54 -6.83 7.61
N GLN A 62 8.19 -7.52 8.70
CA GLN A 62 9.05 -7.65 9.87
C GLN A 62 10.24 -8.59 9.63
N ASN A 63 10.07 -9.60 8.77
CA ASN A 63 11.12 -10.58 8.45
C ASN A 63 12.08 -10.12 7.35
N LEU A 64 11.94 -8.88 6.86
CA LEU A 64 12.88 -8.31 5.90
C LEU A 64 14.29 -8.32 6.49
N LYS A 65 15.26 -8.80 5.73
CA LYS A 65 16.68 -8.77 6.15
C LYS A 65 17.35 -7.45 5.78
N THR A 66 17.01 -6.95 4.60
CA THR A 66 17.59 -5.74 4.01
C THR A 66 16.53 -4.70 3.70
N LYS A 67 16.96 -3.46 3.45
CA LYS A 67 16.09 -2.35 3.11
C LYS A 67 15.40 -2.56 1.76
N VAL A 68 14.10 -2.27 1.72
CA VAL A 68 13.25 -2.24 0.52
C VAL A 68 12.77 -0.80 0.34
N THR A 69 12.89 -0.28 -0.89
CA THR A 69 12.43 1.08 -1.21
C THR A 69 11.23 1.02 -2.13
N LEU A 70 10.15 1.67 -1.73
CA LEU A 70 8.88 1.75 -2.47
C LEU A 70 8.76 3.15 -3.08
N ARG A 71 8.89 3.26 -4.40
CA ARG A 71 8.79 4.54 -5.12
C ARG A 71 7.44 4.64 -5.82
N TYR A 72 6.60 5.55 -5.37
CA TYR A 72 5.30 5.80 -5.97
C TYR A 72 5.37 6.99 -6.92
N TYR A 73 5.17 6.72 -8.21
CA TYR A 73 5.19 7.71 -9.28
C TYR A 73 3.75 8.11 -9.58
N VAL A 74 3.41 9.37 -9.28
CA VAL A 74 2.03 9.84 -9.36
C VAL A 74 1.97 11.27 -9.86
N THR A 75 1.00 11.53 -10.74
CA THR A 75 0.67 12.91 -11.11
C THR A 75 0.06 13.66 -9.92
N PRO A 76 0.45 14.92 -9.65
CA PRO A 76 -0.07 15.69 -8.53
C PRO A 76 -1.60 15.77 -8.49
N GLU A 77 -2.15 15.79 -7.27
CA GLU A 77 -3.61 15.85 -7.02
C GLU A 77 -4.33 16.96 -7.80
N GLU A 78 -3.69 18.12 -7.96
CA GLU A 78 -4.23 19.27 -8.70
C GLU A 78 -4.49 18.97 -10.18
N LYS A 79 -3.67 18.10 -10.78
CA LYS A 79 -3.75 17.70 -12.19
C LYS A 79 -4.54 16.40 -12.38
N MET A 80 -4.90 15.71 -11.29
CA MET A 80 -5.65 14.46 -11.31
C MET A 80 -7.16 14.69 -11.53
N PRO A 81 -7.84 13.79 -12.27
CA PRO A 81 -9.31 13.74 -12.33
C PRO A 81 -9.96 13.61 -10.94
N ALA A 82 -11.19 14.11 -10.80
CA ALA A 82 -11.92 14.09 -9.52
C ALA A 82 -11.96 12.70 -8.84
N GLY A 83 -12.16 11.62 -9.60
CA GLY A 83 -12.18 10.25 -9.07
C GLY A 83 -10.82 9.68 -8.66
N MET A 84 -9.72 10.39 -8.92
CA MET A 84 -8.34 9.96 -8.65
C MET A 84 -7.62 10.84 -7.62
N LYS A 85 -8.21 11.94 -7.18
CA LYS A 85 -7.55 12.92 -6.28
C LYS A 85 -7.08 12.31 -4.98
N ASP A 86 -7.91 11.46 -4.38
CA ASP A 86 -7.59 10.81 -3.11
C ASP A 86 -6.55 9.68 -3.24
N LEU A 87 -6.21 9.27 -4.46
CA LEU A 87 -5.35 8.12 -4.71
C LEU A 87 -3.95 8.32 -4.13
N GLN A 88 -3.36 9.50 -4.35
CA GLN A 88 -2.04 9.84 -3.82
C GLN A 88 -2.01 9.74 -2.29
N ARG A 89 -3.01 10.33 -1.62
CA ARG A 89 -3.12 10.30 -0.16
C ARG A 89 -3.32 8.87 0.35
N ASN A 90 -4.27 8.13 -0.22
CA ASN A 90 -4.57 6.76 0.21
C ASN A 90 -3.37 5.83 0.09
N ILE A 91 -2.60 5.92 -1.00
CA ILE A 91 -1.40 5.09 -1.20
C ILE A 91 -0.28 5.55 -0.28
N SER A 92 -0.05 6.86 -0.15
CA SER A 92 0.99 7.39 0.74
C SER A 92 0.75 6.98 2.20
N ASP A 93 -0.50 7.05 2.66
CA ASP A 93 -0.91 6.60 4.00
C ASP A 93 -0.61 5.10 4.17
N LYS A 94 -0.99 4.26 3.19
CA LYS A 94 -0.75 2.80 3.23
C LYS A 94 0.73 2.44 3.24
N LEU A 95 1.55 3.11 2.44
CA LEU A 95 3.00 2.92 2.41
C LEU A 95 3.65 3.44 3.70
N GLY A 96 3.11 4.51 4.28
CA GLY A 96 3.48 5.02 5.60
C GLY A 96 3.24 4.00 6.70
N GLU A 97 2.11 3.28 6.69
CA GLU A 97 1.84 2.18 7.61
C GLU A 97 2.87 1.05 7.47
N PHE A 98 3.30 0.72 6.24
CA PHE A 98 4.35 -0.28 6.02
C PHE A 98 5.70 0.14 6.61
N ALA A 99 6.05 1.42 6.46
CA ALA A 99 7.26 1.99 7.06
C ALA A 99 7.22 2.02 8.59
N GLN A 100 6.04 2.20 9.20
CA GLN A 100 5.88 2.10 10.67
C GLN A 100 6.01 0.67 11.19
N ILE A 101 5.72 -0.34 10.37
CA ILE A 101 5.83 -1.76 10.76
C ILE A 101 7.28 -2.24 10.74
N SER A 102 8.11 -1.70 9.86
CA SER A 102 9.48 -2.15 9.64
C SER A 102 10.40 -1.00 9.24
N ASP A 103 11.46 -0.77 10.02
CA ASP A 103 12.49 0.24 9.76
C ASP A 103 13.28 -0.01 8.46
N LYS A 104 13.08 -1.18 7.84
CA LYS A 104 13.69 -1.57 6.57
C LYS A 104 12.86 -1.11 5.37
N ILE A 105 11.65 -0.61 5.56
CA ILE A 105 10.82 -0.07 4.49
C ILE A 105 11.04 1.43 4.41
N LYS A 106 11.40 1.90 3.21
CA LYS A 106 11.37 3.32 2.86
C LYS A 106 10.37 3.53 1.74
N PHE A 107 9.66 4.65 1.77
CA PHE A 107 8.80 5.04 0.66
C PHE A 107 9.10 6.46 0.23
N GLU A 108 8.93 6.71 -1.07
CA GLU A 108 9.14 8.00 -1.70
C GLU A 108 8.02 8.24 -2.72
N VAL A 109 7.52 9.47 -2.78
CA VAL A 109 6.54 9.90 -3.77
C VAL A 109 7.23 10.81 -4.75
N VAL A 110 7.13 10.50 -6.04
CA VAL A 110 7.83 11.21 -7.12
C VAL A 110 6.81 11.69 -8.15
N ASP A 111 6.90 12.96 -8.54
CA ASP A 111 6.12 13.51 -9.64
C ASP A 111 6.87 13.29 -10.98
N PRO A 112 6.39 12.40 -11.86
CA PRO A 112 7.01 12.17 -13.16
C PRO A 112 6.76 13.30 -14.16
N THR A 113 5.85 14.23 -13.88
CA THR A 113 5.48 15.36 -14.75
C THR A 113 6.29 16.62 -14.50
N ALA A 114 7.18 16.61 -13.50
CA ALA A 114 8.00 17.76 -13.15
C ALA A 114 9.22 17.95 -14.06
N ASN A 115 9.76 16.88 -14.65
CA ASN A 115 10.94 16.92 -15.52
C ASN A 115 10.84 15.87 -16.65
N ASP A 116 11.07 16.29 -17.89
CA ASP A 116 11.05 15.45 -19.09
C ASP A 116 12.16 14.38 -19.13
N GLU A 117 13.27 14.60 -18.44
CA GLU A 117 14.31 13.57 -18.31
C GLU A 117 13.87 12.42 -17.40
N VAL A 118 13.12 12.76 -16.34
CA VAL A 118 12.58 11.79 -15.40
C VAL A 118 11.53 10.93 -16.12
N SER A 119 10.59 11.54 -16.84
CA SER A 119 9.56 10.80 -17.58
C SER A 119 10.16 9.79 -18.58
N LYS A 120 11.17 10.19 -19.37
CA LYS A 120 11.87 9.28 -20.29
C LYS A 120 12.56 8.11 -19.57
N SER A 121 13.18 8.37 -18.42
CA SER A 121 13.82 7.31 -17.63
C SER A 121 12.80 6.32 -17.04
N LEU A 122 11.59 6.79 -16.75
CA LEU A 122 10.49 6.00 -16.20
C LEU A 122 9.84 5.12 -17.27
N GLU A 123 9.70 5.62 -18.50
CA GLU A 123 9.24 4.82 -19.64
C GLU A 123 10.13 3.59 -19.87
N GLN A 124 11.45 3.73 -19.75
CA GLN A 124 12.40 2.61 -19.84
C GLN A 124 12.21 1.57 -18.73
N LYS A 125 11.63 1.97 -17.59
CA LYS A 125 11.29 1.09 -16.46
C LYS A 125 9.87 0.53 -16.54
N GLY A 126 9.14 0.77 -17.63
CA GLY A 126 7.76 0.32 -17.81
C GLY A 126 6.73 1.17 -17.05
N ILE A 127 7.11 2.37 -16.61
CA ILE A 127 6.21 3.34 -15.96
C ILE A 127 5.73 4.31 -17.04
N THR A 128 4.55 4.03 -17.58
CA THR A 128 3.94 4.79 -18.67
C THR A 128 2.65 5.46 -18.21
N PRO A 129 2.31 6.65 -18.75
CA PRO A 129 1.03 7.28 -18.45
C PRO A 129 -0.11 6.45 -19.02
N PHE A 130 -1.25 6.47 -18.34
CA PHE A 130 -2.49 5.90 -18.87
C PHE A 130 -3.57 6.97 -19.01
N THR A 131 -4.41 6.76 -20.01
CA THR A 131 -5.45 7.70 -20.39
C THR A 131 -6.74 7.40 -19.65
N LEU A 132 -7.27 8.41 -18.95
CA LEU A 132 -8.57 8.37 -18.30
C LEU A 132 -9.57 9.21 -19.09
N ARG A 133 -10.74 8.61 -19.35
CA ARG A 133 -11.91 9.33 -19.84
C ARG A 133 -12.66 9.86 -18.63
N THR A 134 -12.78 11.17 -18.55
CA THR A 134 -13.48 11.86 -17.47
C THR A 134 -14.75 12.49 -18.03
N THR A 135 -15.89 12.17 -17.44
CA THR A 135 -17.14 12.88 -17.70
C THR A 135 -17.31 13.94 -16.62
N GLU A 136 -16.79 15.14 -16.85
CA GLU A 136 -16.98 16.27 -15.93
C GLU A 136 -18.15 17.12 -16.43
N LYS A 137 -19.31 16.91 -15.80
CA LYS A 137 -20.60 17.62 -15.88
C LYS A 137 -21.21 17.93 -17.26
N ASP A 138 -20.45 18.22 -18.31
CA ASP A 138 -20.90 18.38 -19.70
C ASP A 138 -19.74 18.22 -20.73
N ALA A 139 -18.52 17.87 -20.31
CA ALA A 139 -17.37 17.68 -21.21
C ALA A 139 -16.69 16.32 -20.99
N VAL A 140 -16.45 15.59 -22.09
CA VAL A 140 -15.58 14.40 -22.09
C VAL A 140 -14.13 14.88 -22.18
N GLY A 141 -13.48 14.94 -21.03
CA GLY A 141 -12.04 15.20 -20.94
C GLY A 141 -11.25 13.91 -21.11
N ILE A 142 -10.21 13.95 -21.94
CA ILE A 142 -9.19 12.89 -22.00
C ILE A 142 -7.96 13.42 -21.27
N LYS A 143 -7.58 12.81 -20.14
CA LYS A 143 -6.38 13.19 -19.38
C LYS A 143 -5.43 12.00 -19.27
N ASN A 144 -4.16 12.24 -19.55
CA ASN A 144 -3.08 11.29 -19.29
C ASN A 144 -2.55 11.52 -17.89
N VAL A 145 -2.52 10.46 -17.09
CA VAL A 145 -2.02 10.51 -15.71
C VAL A 145 -1.05 9.37 -15.44
N TYR A 146 -0.18 9.58 -14.46
CA TYR A 146 0.71 8.58 -13.94
C TYR A 146 0.22 8.10 -12.58
N SER A 147 0.28 6.80 -12.36
CA SER A 147 0.02 6.16 -11.07
C SER A 147 0.62 4.75 -11.11
N SER A 148 1.88 4.66 -10.69
CA SER A 148 2.67 3.43 -10.76
C SER A 148 3.53 3.29 -9.51
N LEU A 149 3.79 2.06 -9.07
CA LEU A 149 4.58 1.78 -7.89
C LEU A 149 5.77 0.90 -8.26
N ALA A 150 6.98 1.34 -7.96
CA ALA A 150 8.20 0.56 -8.15
C ALA A 150 8.75 0.07 -6.80
N ILE A 151 9.22 -1.17 -6.78
CA ILE A 151 9.77 -1.84 -5.61
C ILE A 151 11.23 -2.16 -5.89
N SER A 152 12.13 -1.53 -5.14
CA SER A 152 13.57 -1.71 -5.27
C SER A 152 14.12 -2.52 -4.10
N TYR A 153 14.93 -3.53 -4.42
CA TYR A 153 15.54 -4.40 -3.42
C TYR A 153 16.95 -4.82 -3.84
N LEU A 154 17.97 -4.36 -3.09
CA LEU A 154 19.38 -4.64 -3.36
C LEU A 154 19.72 -4.37 -4.84
N ASP A 155 20.43 -5.29 -5.49
CA ASP A 155 20.85 -5.24 -6.89
C ASP A 155 19.87 -5.97 -7.82
N LYS A 156 18.67 -6.34 -7.34
CA LYS A 156 17.65 -6.95 -8.18
C LYS A 156 16.98 -5.87 -9.06
N PRO A 157 16.52 -6.22 -10.27
CA PRO A 157 15.76 -5.28 -11.09
C PRO A 157 14.52 -4.78 -10.34
N ASP A 158 14.22 -3.49 -10.52
CA ASP A 158 13.05 -2.85 -9.94
C ASP A 158 11.77 -3.59 -10.40
N ASP A 159 10.95 -4.04 -9.44
CA ASP A 159 9.66 -4.68 -9.73
C ASP A 159 8.57 -3.60 -9.77
N VAL A 160 7.94 -3.41 -10.92
CA VAL A 160 7.00 -2.30 -11.17
C VAL A 160 5.56 -2.81 -11.25
N ILE A 161 4.67 -2.12 -10.53
CA ILE A 161 3.22 -2.18 -10.67
C ILE A 161 2.83 -0.99 -11.57
N PRO A 162 2.51 -1.23 -12.86
CA PRO A 162 2.41 -0.17 -13.85
C PRO A 162 1.18 0.72 -13.68
N GLN A 163 0.08 0.19 -13.14
CA GLN A 163 -1.17 0.93 -13.00
C GLN A 163 -1.80 0.68 -11.63
N VAL A 164 -1.91 1.75 -10.84
CA VAL A 164 -2.65 1.73 -9.58
C VAL A 164 -3.87 2.64 -9.72
N MET A 165 -5.04 2.11 -9.37
CA MET A 165 -6.33 2.80 -9.44
C MET A 165 -7.09 2.66 -8.12
N PRO A 166 -8.10 3.50 -7.86
CA PRO A 166 -8.98 3.35 -6.71
C PRO A 166 -9.60 1.96 -6.60
N SER A 167 -9.91 1.33 -7.75
CA SER A 167 -10.44 -0.03 -7.82
C SER A 167 -9.43 -1.11 -7.42
N THR A 168 -8.12 -0.85 -7.54
CA THR A 168 -7.06 -1.80 -7.19
C THR A 168 -6.56 -1.61 -5.75
N LEU A 169 -6.98 -0.54 -5.06
CA LEU A 169 -6.59 -0.31 -3.66
C LEU A 169 -6.87 -1.49 -2.71
N PRO A 170 -8.00 -2.21 -2.81
CA PRO A 170 -8.26 -3.34 -1.92
C PRO A 170 -7.27 -4.51 -2.09
N THR A 171 -6.70 -4.69 -3.29
CA THR A 171 -5.76 -5.77 -3.60
C THR A 171 -4.29 -5.31 -3.58
N LEU A 172 -4.05 -4.00 -3.56
CA LEU A 172 -2.72 -3.40 -3.65
C LEU A 172 -1.77 -3.90 -2.55
N GLU A 173 -2.27 -4.08 -1.32
CA GLU A 173 -1.46 -4.63 -0.22
C GLU A 173 -0.91 -6.01 -0.57
N TYR A 174 -1.76 -6.90 -1.06
CA TYR A 174 -1.37 -8.25 -1.44
C TYR A 174 -0.36 -8.21 -2.60
N GLU A 175 -0.59 -7.36 -3.60
CA GLU A 175 0.35 -7.21 -4.72
C GLU A 175 1.73 -6.75 -4.25
N ILE A 176 1.80 -5.73 -3.40
CA ILE A 176 3.07 -5.22 -2.87
C ILE A 176 3.76 -6.30 -2.03
N CYS A 177 3.06 -6.88 -1.06
CA CYS A 177 3.65 -7.87 -0.16
C CYS A 177 4.11 -9.14 -0.90
N SER A 178 3.35 -9.60 -1.90
CA SER A 178 3.74 -10.76 -2.69
C SER A 178 4.99 -10.48 -3.54
N ARG A 179 5.12 -9.28 -4.13
CA ARG A 179 6.31 -8.85 -4.87
C ARG A 179 7.52 -8.74 -3.95
N ILE A 180 7.38 -8.06 -2.81
CA ILE A 180 8.42 -7.98 -1.77
C ILE A 180 8.85 -9.37 -1.34
N TYR A 181 7.90 -10.26 -1.07
CA TYR A 181 8.21 -11.64 -0.67
C TYR A 181 9.03 -12.37 -1.73
N ARG A 182 8.63 -12.29 -3.02
CA ARG A 182 9.40 -12.88 -4.13
C ARG A 182 10.80 -12.27 -4.28
N LEU A 183 10.93 -10.95 -4.11
CA LEU A 183 12.23 -10.26 -4.18
C LEU A 183 13.14 -10.62 -3.01
N THR A 184 12.58 -10.86 -1.83
CA THR A 184 13.34 -11.19 -0.62
C THR A 184 13.67 -12.68 -0.50
N GLN A 185 12.97 -13.55 -1.23
CA GLN A 185 13.32 -14.96 -1.28
C GLN A 185 14.66 -15.16 -2.02
N PRO A 186 15.54 -16.04 -1.51
CA PRO A 186 16.61 -16.62 -2.31
C PRO A 186 15.95 -17.33 -3.52
N GLY A 187 16.52 -17.14 -4.71
CA GLY A 187 15.94 -17.62 -5.97
C GLY A 187 15.41 -19.04 -5.85
N GLN A 188 14.15 -19.24 -6.27
CA GLN A 188 13.46 -20.52 -6.14
C GLN A 188 14.28 -21.63 -6.80
N ALA A 189 14.33 -22.81 -6.17
CA ALA A 189 14.84 -24.00 -6.83
C ALA A 189 13.92 -24.32 -8.02
N THR A 190 14.47 -24.28 -9.23
CA THR A 190 13.76 -24.73 -10.43
C THR A 190 13.50 -26.23 -10.30
N VAL A 191 12.25 -26.63 -10.07
CA VAL A 191 11.85 -28.02 -10.20
C VAL A 191 11.64 -28.30 -11.68
N ALA A 192 12.68 -28.77 -12.35
CA ALA A 192 12.57 -29.28 -13.71
C ALA A 192 11.82 -30.61 -13.65
N VAL A 193 10.60 -30.64 -14.19
CA VAL A 193 9.89 -31.90 -14.46
C VAL A 193 10.52 -32.50 -15.71
N VAL A 194 11.46 -33.42 -15.53
CA VAL A 194 11.98 -34.23 -16.63
C VAL A 194 10.92 -35.27 -16.94
N ALA A 195 10.19 -35.10 -18.04
CA ALA A 195 9.36 -36.16 -18.58
C ALA A 195 10.28 -37.35 -18.93
N PRO A 196 9.98 -38.58 -18.51
CA PRO A 196 10.63 -39.74 -19.09
C PRO A 196 10.37 -39.67 -20.59
N TYR A 197 11.42 -39.70 -21.40
CA TYR A 197 11.27 -39.85 -22.83
C TYR A 197 10.54 -41.17 -23.04
N ASP A 198 9.30 -41.13 -23.55
CA ASP A 198 8.60 -42.34 -23.95
C ASP A 198 9.49 -43.01 -24.99
N ALA A 199 10.14 -44.11 -24.59
CA ALA A 199 10.96 -44.89 -25.49
C ALA A 199 10.07 -45.24 -26.69
N VAL A 200 10.44 -44.71 -27.86
CA VAL A 200 9.64 -44.84 -29.08
C VAL A 200 9.33 -46.33 -29.26
N ASP A 201 8.05 -46.66 -29.10
CA ASP A 201 7.55 -48.03 -29.07
C ASP A 201 8.10 -48.78 -30.29
N ALA A 202 8.67 -49.98 -30.12
CA ALA A 202 9.45 -50.67 -31.15
C ALA A 202 8.65 -50.89 -32.45
N ARG A 203 7.32 -50.99 -32.34
CA ARG A 203 6.38 -51.04 -33.49
C ARG A 203 6.34 -49.75 -34.30
N ARG A 204 6.48 -48.61 -33.63
CA ARG A 204 6.49 -47.28 -34.25
C ARG A 204 7.80 -47.04 -35.01
N MET A 205 8.92 -47.53 -34.49
CA MET A 205 10.21 -47.53 -35.20
C MET A 205 10.19 -48.42 -36.45
N GLN A 206 9.57 -49.61 -36.37
CA GLN A 206 9.39 -50.46 -37.56
C GLN A 206 8.52 -49.79 -38.64
N TYR A 207 7.43 -49.12 -38.24
CA TYR A 207 6.61 -48.35 -39.18
C TYR A 207 7.37 -47.20 -39.85
N MET A 208 8.23 -46.49 -39.12
CA MET A 208 9.05 -45.39 -39.66
C MET A 208 10.14 -45.90 -40.62
N GLN A 209 10.75 -47.06 -40.33
CA GLN A 209 11.70 -47.72 -41.23
C GLN A 209 11.03 -48.20 -42.52
N MET A 210 9.79 -48.68 -42.46
CA MET A 210 9.02 -49.05 -43.66
C MET A 210 8.64 -47.83 -44.52
N MET A 211 8.47 -46.65 -43.90
CA MET A 211 8.22 -45.39 -44.60
C MET A 211 9.51 -44.66 -45.03
N GLY A 212 10.69 -45.26 -44.83
CA GLY A 212 11.99 -44.69 -45.22
C GLY A 212 12.40 -43.44 -44.43
N GLN A 213 11.78 -43.16 -43.28
CA GLN A 213 12.12 -42.02 -42.43
C GLN A 213 13.12 -42.44 -41.34
N GLN A 214 14.19 -41.67 -41.19
CA GLN A 214 15.15 -41.89 -40.12
C GLN A 214 14.57 -41.46 -38.76
N ALA A 215 14.80 -42.28 -37.74
CA ALA A 215 14.36 -42.01 -36.38
C ALA A 215 15.02 -40.71 -35.86
N PRO A 216 14.32 -39.89 -35.06
CA PRO A 216 14.90 -38.68 -34.50
C PRO A 216 16.14 -39.04 -33.67
N GLU A 217 17.29 -38.44 -34.00
CA GLU A 217 18.50 -38.56 -33.19
C GLU A 217 18.31 -37.89 -31.83
N LYS A 218 19.08 -38.40 -30.86
CA LYS A 218 19.03 -38.03 -29.44
C LYS A 218 19.32 -36.55 -29.19
#